data_AF-A0A6P0TYC4-F1
#
_entry.id   AF-A0A6P0TYC4-F1
#
_cell.length_a   1.000
_cell.length_b   1.000
_cell.length_c   1.000
_cell.angle_alpha   90.00
_cell.angle_beta   90.00
_cell.angle_gamma   90.00
#
_symmetry.space_group_name_H-M   'P 1'
#
loop_
_entity.id
_entity.type
_entity.pdbx_description
1 polymer ?
#
loop_
_entity_poly.entity_id
_entity_poly.type
_entity_poly.pdbx_seq_one_letter_code
_entity_poly.pdbx_strand_id
1 'polypeptide(L)'
;MSIESELLGPLMFAGALVLLSIGYPVAFSLGGVAIIFGLIGIALDVFDPIFMTAMPQRIFGIMANYTLLAIPYFIFMGAMLEKSG
;
A
#
# COMPACT_ATOMS: atom_id res chain seq x y z
N MET A 1 -8.86 -21.41 18.26
CA MET A 1 -9.07 -20.67 17.00
C MET A 1 -9.45 -19.20 17.21
N SER A 2 -9.40 -18.64 18.43
CA SER A 2 -9.60 -17.20 18.70
C SER A 2 -8.30 -16.43 18.99
N ILE A 3 -7.27 -17.09 19.53
CA ILE A 3 -6.01 -16.46 19.92
C ILE A 3 -5.14 -16.08 18.70
N GLU A 4 -5.20 -16.87 17.62
CA GLU A 4 -4.35 -16.64 16.44
C GLU A 4 -4.75 -15.38 15.66
N SER A 5 -6.04 -15.05 15.62
CA SER A 5 -6.55 -13.84 14.98
C SER A 5 -6.32 -12.58 15.83
N GLU A 6 -6.38 -12.68 17.16
CA GLU A 6 -6.08 -11.55 18.07
C GLU A 6 -4.61 -11.09 17.98
N LEU A 7 -3.67 -12.01 17.72
CA LEU A 7 -2.24 -11.69 17.59
C LEU A 7 -1.87 -11.13 16.20
N LEU A 8 -2.72 -11.31 15.19
CA LEU A 8 -2.43 -10.96 13.81
C LEU A 8 -2.26 -9.43 13.63
N GLY A 9 -3.09 -8.63 14.31
CA GLY A 9 -2.99 -7.17 14.30
C GLY A 9 -1.71 -6.64 14.97
N PRO A 10 -1.41 -7.00 16.22
CA PRO A 10 -0.15 -6.65 16.89
C PRO A 10 1.09 -7.10 16.12
N LEU A 11 1.08 -8.30 15.53
CA LEU A 11 2.18 -8.79 14.70
C LEU A 11 2.36 -7.97 13.42
N MET A 12 1.27 -7.57 12.77
CA MET A 12 1.32 -6.68 11.60
C MET A 12 1.94 -5.33 11.95
N PHE A 13 1.57 -4.77 13.10
CA PHE A 13 2.13 -3.51 13.59
C PHE A 13 3.63 -3.63 13.92
N ALA A 14 4.03 -4.69 14.62
CA ALA A 14 5.43 -4.96 14.91
C ALA A 14 6.26 -5.14 13.64
N GLY A 15 5.74 -5.88 12.65
CA GLY A 15 6.38 -6.07 11.35
C GLY A 15 6.58 -4.75 10.59
N ALA A 16 5.56 -3.88 10.58
CA ALA A 16 5.67 -2.54 10.02
C ALA A 16 6.76 -1.70 10.71
N LEU A 17 6.79 -1.72 12.05
CA LEU A 17 7.82 -1.01 12.84
C LEU A 17 9.24 -1.46 12.48
N VAL A 18 9.46 -2.77 12.35
CA VAL A 18 10.77 -3.31 11.98
C VAL A 18 11.19 -2.86 10.58
N LEU A 19 10.31 -2.98 9.58
CA LEU A 19 10.64 -2.56 8.20
C LEU A 19 10.86 -1.04 8.08
N LEU A 20 10.10 -0.25 8.83
CA LEU A 20 10.29 1.20 8.87
C LEU A 20 11.61 1.56 9.57
N SER A 21 11.99 0.84 10.63
CA SER A 21 13.24 1.07 11.37
C SER A 21 14.49 0.76 10.53
N ILE A 22 14.38 -0.12 9.53
CA ILE A 22 15.45 -0.42 8.58
C ILE A 22 15.68 0.76 7.59
N GLY A 23 14.76 1.72 7.52
CA GLY A 23 14.89 2.90 6.65
C GLY A 23 14.52 2.65 5.19
N TYR A 24 13.83 1.55 4.88
CA TYR A 24 13.31 1.28 3.54
C TYR A 24 12.15 2.24 3.21
N PRO A 25 11.97 2.69 1.95
CA PRO A 25 10.95 3.69 1.62
C PRO A 25 9.57 3.28 2.10
N VAL A 26 8.93 4.19 2.86
CA VAL A 26 7.71 3.95 3.63
C VAL A 26 6.60 3.30 2.82
N ALA A 27 6.43 3.73 1.55
CA ALA A 27 5.40 3.20 0.65
C ALA A 27 5.53 1.68 0.44
N PHE A 28 6.76 1.19 0.22
CA PHE A 28 6.99 -0.24 0.01
C PHE A 28 6.93 -1.02 1.32
N SER A 29 7.41 -0.44 2.42
CA SER A 29 7.36 -1.09 3.74
C SER A 29 5.91 -1.32 4.19
N LEU A 30 5.05 -0.30 4.09
CA LEU A 30 3.64 -0.42 4.47
C LEU A 30 2.85 -1.29 3.47
N GLY A 31 3.08 -1.11 2.17
CA GLY A 31 2.43 -1.92 1.14
C GLY A 31 2.79 -3.41 1.24
N GLY A 32 4.07 -3.71 1.47
CA GLY A 32 4.57 -5.08 1.64
C GLY A 32 3.98 -5.76 2.87
N VAL A 33 3.97 -5.09 4.02
CA VAL A 33 3.36 -5.63 5.26
C VAL A 33 1.87 -5.86 5.07
N ALA A 34 1.15 -4.93 4.44
CA ALA A 34 -0.27 -5.08 4.16
C ALA A 34 -0.57 -6.30 3.28
N ILE A 35 0.24 -6.53 2.24
CA ILE A 35 0.07 -7.70 1.36
C ILE A 35 0.41 -9.00 2.09
N ILE A 36 1.54 -9.06 2.79
CA ILE A 36 1.99 -10.26 3.50
C ILE A 36 0.97 -10.67 4.58
N PHE A 37 0.55 -9.73 5.42
CA PHE A 37 -0.44 -10.02 6.46
C PHE A 37 -1.84 -10.23 5.90
N GLY A 38 -2.18 -9.60 4.77
CA GLY A 38 -3.40 -9.90 4.04
C GLY A 38 -3.45 -11.34 3.54
N LEU A 39 -2.35 -11.86 2.97
CA LEU A 39 -2.25 -13.25 2.53
C LEU A 39 -2.27 -14.24 3.71
N ILE A 40 -1.58 -13.91 4.81
CA ILE A 40 -1.61 -14.72 6.04
C ILE A 40 -3.03 -14.77 6.61
N GLY A 41 -3.75 -13.64 6.66
CA GLY A 41 -5.12 -13.60 7.15
C GLY A 41 -6.12 -14.35 6.26
N ILE A 42 -5.89 -14.41 4.94
CA ILE A 42 -6.67 -15.28 4.04
C ILE A 42 -6.35 -16.76 4.31
N ALA A 43 -5.07 -17.11 4.50
CA ALA A 43 -4.66 -18.50 4.76
C ALA A 43 -5.17 -19.04 6.10
N LEU A 44 -5.35 -18.16 7.09
CA LEU A 44 -5.91 -18.48 8.41
C LEU A 44 -7.45 -18.38 8.44
N ASP A 45 -8.10 -18.16 7.28
CA ASP A 45 -9.56 -18.01 7.14
C ASP A 45 -10.15 -16.86 7.99
N VAL A 46 -9.32 -15.85 8.28
CA VAL A 46 -9.69 -14.65 9.04
C VAL A 46 -10.30 -13.58 8.13
N PHE A 47 -9.86 -13.54 6.86
CA PHE A 47 -10.35 -12.59 5.86
C PHE A 47 -10.87 -13.30 4.62
N ASP A 48 -11.96 -12.78 4.05
CA ASP A 48 -12.48 -13.24 2.77
C ASP A 48 -11.51 -12.85 1.63
N PRO A 49 -11.10 -13.81 0.76
CA PRO A 49 -10.28 -13.55 -0.42
C PRO A 49 -10.78 -12.39 -1.30
N ILE A 50 -12.08 -12.08 -1.28
CA ILE A 50 -12.67 -10.97 -2.03
C ILE A 50 -12.04 -9.61 -1.67
N PHE A 51 -11.52 -9.44 -0.45
CA PHE A 51 -10.89 -8.18 -0.06
C PHE A 51 -9.61 -7.88 -0.85
N MET A 52 -8.94 -8.90 -1.39
CA MET A 52 -7.76 -8.72 -2.24
C MET A 52 -8.12 -8.14 -3.60
N THR A 53 -9.29 -8.49 -4.17
CA THR A 53 -9.75 -7.94 -5.45
C THR A 53 -10.18 -6.48 -5.33
N ALA A 54 -10.55 -6.04 -4.12
CA ALA A 54 -10.84 -4.63 -3.83
C ALA A 54 -9.58 -3.75 -3.72
N MET A 55 -8.39 -4.32 -3.52
CA MET A 55 -7.14 -3.56 -3.36
C MET A 55 -6.75 -2.75 -4.61
N PRO A 56 -6.73 -3.31 -5.84
CA PRO A 56 -6.48 -2.54 -7.05
C PRO A 56 -7.47 -1.39 -7.24
N GLN A 57 -8.76 -1.64 -7.01
CA GLN A 57 -9.83 -0.62 -7.12
C GLN A 57 -9.55 0.58 -6.20
N ARG A 58 -9.10 0.33 -4.97
CA ARG A 58 -8.70 1.39 -4.02
C ARG A 58 -7.49 2.19 -4.52
N ILE A 59 -6.48 1.51 -5.08
CA ILE A 59 -5.28 2.16 -5.61
C ILE A 59 -5.64 3.08 -6.80
N PHE A 60 -6.43 2.59 -7.75
CA PHE A 60 -6.92 3.40 -8.86
C PHE A 60 -7.78 4.58 -8.39
N GLY A 61 -8.62 4.37 -7.37
CA GLY A 61 -9.39 5.44 -6.75
C GLY A 61 -8.51 6.56 -6.16
N ILE A 62 -7.39 6.20 -5.52
CA ILE A 62 -6.44 7.19 -4.98
C ILE A 62 -5.73 7.94 -6.11
N MET A 63 -5.28 7.24 -7.16
CA MET A 63 -4.63 7.88 -8.31
C MET A 63 -5.56 8.82 -9.10
N ALA A 64 -6.88 8.62 -9.03
CA ALA A 64 -7.86 9.51 -9.65
C ALA A 64 -8.02 10.86 -8.90
N ASN A 65 -7.36 11.05 -7.76
CA ASN A 65 -7.41 12.30 -7.01
C ASN A 65 -6.69 13.43 -7.78
N TYR A 66 -7.40 14.53 -8.06
CA TYR A 66 -6.87 15.69 -8.78
C TYR A 66 -5.58 16.28 -8.21
N THR A 67 -5.38 16.20 -6.89
CA THR A 67 -4.17 16.70 -6.23
C THR A 67 -2.97 15.83 -6.56
N LEU A 68 -3.13 14.50 -6.54
CA LEU A 68 -2.07 13.56 -6.90
C LEU A 68 -1.80 13.56 -8.40
N LEU A 69 -2.84 13.75 -9.22
CA LEU A 69 -2.71 13.91 -10.68
C LEU A 69 -1.92 15.18 -11.06
N ALA A 70 -1.94 16.23 -10.25
CA ALA A 70 -1.17 17.44 -10.52
C ALA A 70 0.36 17.19 -10.58
N ILE A 71 0.88 16.20 -9.84
CA ILE A 71 2.32 15.87 -9.79
C ILE A 71 2.86 15.44 -11.17
N PRO A 72 2.32 14.40 -11.84
CA PRO A 72 2.79 14.00 -13.17
C PRO A 72 2.52 15.07 -14.23
N TYR A 73 1.41 15.82 -14.15
CA TYR A 73 1.15 16.93 -15.09
C TYR A 73 2.18 18.05 -14.97
N PHE A 74 2.64 18.37 -13.76
CA PHE A 74 3.67 19.37 -13.55
C PHE A 74 5.01 18.95 -14.17
N ILE A 75 5.40 17.68 -13.98
CA ILE A 75 6.60 17.11 -14.62
C ILE A 75 6.46 17.14 -16.15
N PHE A 76 5.29 16.76 -16.67
CA PHE A 76 5.02 16.76 -18.11
C PHE A 76 5.11 18.16 -18.72
N MET A 77 4.49 19.15 -18.08
CA MET A 77 4.58 20.56 -18.50
C MET A 77 6.04 21.02 -18.52
N GLY A 78 6.80 20.77 -17.45
CA GLY A 78 8.22 21.13 -17.37
C GLY A 78 9.04 20.53 -18.52
N ALA A 79 8.86 19.24 -18.80
CA ALA A 79 9.55 18.56 -19.90
C ALA A 79 9.15 19.09 -21.29
N MET A 80 7.90 19.51 -21.48
CA MET A 80 7.47 20.16 -22.74
C MET A 80 8.10 21.54 -22.93
N LEU A 81 8.15 22.34 -21.86
CA LEU A 81 8.75 23.68 -21.90
C LEU A 81 10.25 23.62 -22.19
N GLU A 82 10.97 22.61 -21.68
CA GLU A 82 12.38 22.38 -21.99
C GLU A 82 12.63 22.15 -23.50
N LYS A 83 11.67 21.55 -24.22
CA LYS A 83 11.79 21.29 -25.68
C LYS A 83 11.28 22.42 -26.58
N SER A 84 10.60 23.42 -26.00
CA SER A 84 9.94 24.48 -26.77
C SER A 84 10.76 25.77 -26.86
N GLY A 85 11.88 25.86 -26.13
CA GLY A 85 12.91 26.89 -26.28
C GLY A 85 14.08 26.39 -27.10
#